data_AF-A0A7V6ZF52-F1
#
_entry.id   AF-A0A7V6ZF52-F1
#
_cell.length_a   1.000
_cell.length_b   1.000
_cell.length_c   1.000
_cell.angle_alpha   90.00
_cell.angle_beta   90.00
_cell.angle_gamma   90.00
#
_symmetry.space_group_name_H-M   'P 1'
#
loop_
_entity.id
_entity.type
_entity.pdbx_description
1 polymer ?
#
loop_
_entity_poly.entity_id
_entity_poly.type
_entity_poly.pdbx_seq_one_letter_code
_entity_poly.pdbx_strand_id
1 'polypeptide(L)'
;MVKVLNKRSFLLALLILCSLLLPKRAIALKPYTWVSNAGTSVKLYVNGKLVASAPAEMADMIYSSNEKLQKLFERNNKGLYFKINKLEEDVFVISSKNGKDIFAVTPDIAEYHNSTPQLLVGIWLSNVYEALYGLHDTAINKDYVTVTWYGGPKWEGNKTASGEIFYNWKLTAASNDLPFNSIVKLHNPKNNKSIIVRINDRCAKSGIIDVSRLAAELLGITRRGVAKLRMEVLHLPE
;
A
#
# COMPACT_ATOMS: atom_id res chain seq x y z
N MET A 1 -29.46 -30.76 -25.82
CA MET A 1 -28.71 -29.65 -26.45
C MET A 1 -27.59 -29.26 -25.50
N VAL A 2 -26.38 -29.82 -25.67
CA VAL A 2 -25.24 -29.55 -24.78
C VAL A 2 -24.66 -28.19 -25.16
N LYS A 3 -24.77 -27.20 -24.27
CA LYS A 3 -24.14 -25.88 -24.45
C LYS A 3 -22.62 -26.07 -24.39
N VAL A 4 -21.96 -25.95 -25.53
CA VAL A 4 -20.50 -25.88 -25.62
C VAL A 4 -20.04 -24.63 -24.89
N LEU A 5 -19.38 -24.79 -23.75
CA LEU A 5 -18.73 -23.70 -23.05
C LEU A 5 -17.60 -23.14 -23.92
N ASN A 6 -17.58 -21.82 -24.11
CA ASN A 6 -16.48 -21.10 -24.77
C ASN A 6 -15.14 -21.44 -24.09
N LYS A 7 -14.07 -21.62 -24.87
CA LYS A 7 -12.69 -21.90 -24.40
C LYS A 7 -12.25 -21.01 -23.21
N ARG A 8 -12.70 -19.75 -23.14
CA ARG A 8 -12.41 -18.84 -22.00
C ARG A 8 -13.10 -19.25 -20.70
N SER A 9 -14.36 -19.70 -20.77
CA SER A 9 -15.12 -20.20 -19.63
C SER A 9 -14.55 -21.53 -19.11
N PHE A 10 -14.00 -22.35 -20.02
CA PHE A 10 -13.32 -23.60 -19.68
C PHE A 10 -11.99 -23.35 -18.96
N LEU A 11 -11.19 -22.37 -19.42
CA LEU A 11 -9.93 -22.00 -18.75
C LEU A 11 -10.16 -21.45 -17.34
N LEU A 12 -11.20 -20.63 -17.14
CA LEU A 12 -11.52 -20.06 -15.84
C LEU A 12 -12.02 -21.14 -14.86
N ALA A 13 -12.85 -22.07 -15.33
CA ALA A 13 -13.29 -23.22 -14.54
C ALA A 13 -12.14 -24.17 -14.20
N LEU A 14 -11.19 -24.38 -15.12
CA LEU A 14 -10.01 -25.22 -14.89
C LEU A 14 -9.04 -24.59 -13.89
N LEU A 15 -8.86 -23.26 -13.90
CA LEU A 15 -8.07 -22.53 -12.89
C LEU A 15 -8.67 -22.63 -11.48
N ILE A 16 -10.01 -22.62 -11.38
CA ILE A 16 -10.73 -22.78 -10.11
C ILE A 16 -10.68 -24.23 -9.62
N LEU A 17 -10.70 -25.22 -10.52
CA LEU A 17 -10.59 -26.64 -10.13
C LEU A 17 -9.16 -27.03 -9.74
N CYS A 18 -8.14 -26.44 -10.39
CA CYS A 18 -6.73 -26.72 -10.10
C CYS A 18 -6.31 -26.21 -8.71
N SER A 19 -6.93 -25.14 -8.20
CA SER A 19 -6.65 -24.62 -6.86
C SER A 19 -7.20 -25.50 -5.73
N LEU A 20 -8.15 -26.41 -6.02
CA LEU A 20 -8.77 -27.31 -5.06
C LEU A 20 -8.03 -28.65 -4.88
N LEU A 21 -7.12 -29.02 -5.79
CA LEU A 21 -6.50 -30.35 -5.85
C LEU A 21 -4.97 -30.37 -5.70
N LEU A 22 -4.31 -29.22 -5.55
CA LEU A 22 -2.87 -29.17 -5.33
C LEU A 22 -2.53 -29.28 -3.84
N PRO A 23 -1.51 -30.06 -3.43
CA PRO A 23 -1.04 -30.09 -2.04
C PRO A 23 -0.69 -28.67 -1.59
N LYS A 24 -0.96 -28.35 -0.31
CA LYS A 24 -0.77 -27.04 0.34
C LYS A 24 0.69 -26.55 0.43
N ARG A 25 1.50 -26.73 -0.61
CA ARG A 25 2.59 -25.81 -0.92
C ARG A 25 2.01 -24.79 -1.88
N ALA A 26 1.41 -23.74 -1.33
CA ALA A 26 0.97 -22.59 -2.11
C ALA A 26 2.18 -22.10 -2.92
N ILE A 27 2.16 -22.34 -4.22
CA ILE A 27 3.02 -21.60 -5.14
C ILE A 27 2.64 -20.15 -4.90
N ALA A 28 3.56 -19.35 -4.34
CA ALA A 28 3.33 -17.92 -4.19
C ALA A 28 3.13 -17.36 -5.60
N LEU A 29 1.88 -17.19 -6.00
CA LEU A 29 1.53 -16.65 -7.31
C LEU A 29 2.17 -15.26 -7.40
N LYS A 30 2.94 -15.03 -8.47
CA LYS A 30 3.47 -13.70 -8.73
C LYS A 30 2.31 -12.70 -8.75
N PRO A 31 2.45 -11.51 -8.12
CA PRO A 31 1.41 -10.50 -8.21
C PRO A 31 1.06 -10.18 -9.66
N TYR A 32 -0.20 -9.93 -9.94
CA TYR A 32 -0.69 -9.59 -11.28
C TYR A 32 -1.45 -8.27 -11.26
N THR A 33 -1.55 -7.64 -12.43
CA THR A 33 -2.26 -6.37 -12.61
C THR A 33 -3.26 -6.44 -13.77
N TRP A 34 -4.27 -5.58 -13.71
CA TRP A 34 -5.15 -5.33 -14.84
C TRP A 34 -5.79 -3.94 -14.75
N VAL A 35 -6.20 -3.40 -15.89
CA VAL A 35 -6.84 -2.09 -16.00
C VAL A 35 -8.28 -2.27 -16.49
N SER A 36 -9.21 -1.57 -15.84
CA SER A 36 -10.59 -1.41 -16.31
C SER A 36 -10.79 -0.01 -16.85
N ASN A 37 -11.39 0.12 -18.04
CA ASN A 37 -11.86 1.39 -18.57
C ASN A 37 -13.39 1.39 -18.61
N ALA A 38 -14.02 2.27 -17.83
CA ALA A 38 -15.47 2.38 -17.71
C ALA A 38 -16.05 3.62 -18.43
N GLY A 39 -15.31 4.18 -19.39
CA GLY A 39 -15.72 5.35 -20.17
C GLY A 39 -15.45 6.68 -19.48
N THR A 40 -15.84 6.82 -18.21
CA THR A 40 -15.62 8.05 -17.40
C THR A 40 -14.41 7.97 -16.48
N SER A 41 -13.90 6.76 -16.24
CA SER A 41 -12.74 6.54 -15.37
C SER A 41 -11.97 5.30 -15.78
N VAL A 42 -10.67 5.33 -15.49
CA VAL A 42 -9.75 4.21 -15.66
C VAL A 42 -9.24 3.77 -14.29
N LYS A 43 -9.31 2.47 -14.02
CA LYS A 43 -9.02 1.86 -12.72
C LYS A 43 -7.94 0.81 -12.85
N LEU A 44 -6.92 0.88 -12.00
CA LEU A 44 -5.84 -0.10 -11.91
C LEU A 44 -6.06 -1.02 -10.71
N TYR A 45 -5.95 -2.32 -10.97
CA TYR A 45 -6.05 -3.36 -9.96
C TYR A 45 -4.74 -4.13 -9.84
N VAL A 46 -4.41 -4.51 -8.61
CA VAL A 46 -3.33 -5.45 -8.29
C VAL A 46 -3.96 -6.58 -7.49
N ASN A 47 -3.73 -7.84 -7.88
CA ASN A 47 -4.31 -9.02 -7.22
C ASN A 47 -5.84 -8.92 -6.96
N GLY A 48 -6.57 -8.28 -7.88
CA GLY A 48 -8.02 -8.07 -7.77
C GLY A 48 -8.45 -6.89 -6.87
N LYS A 49 -7.53 -6.21 -6.17
CA LYS A 49 -7.83 -5.01 -5.37
C LYS A 49 -7.54 -3.73 -6.17
N LEU A 50 -8.45 -2.76 -6.10
CA LEU A 50 -8.26 -1.42 -6.70
C LEU A 50 -7.11 -0.70 -5.99
N VAL A 51 -6.11 -0.24 -6.73
CA VAL A 51 -4.95 0.46 -6.16
C VAL A 51 -4.87 1.93 -6.56
N ALA A 52 -5.34 2.27 -7.75
CA ALA A 52 -5.36 3.63 -8.27
C ALA A 52 -6.49 3.79 -9.28
N SER A 53 -6.97 5.02 -9.46
CA SER A 53 -7.87 5.37 -10.57
C SER A 53 -7.72 6.82 -10.97
N ALA A 54 -8.04 7.10 -12.22
CA ALA A 54 -7.98 8.44 -12.78
C ALA A 54 -9.21 8.66 -13.68
N PRO A 55 -9.58 9.92 -13.97
CA PRO A 55 -10.56 10.20 -14.99
C PRO A 55 -10.03 9.79 -16.39
N ALA A 56 -10.93 9.65 -17.35
CA ALA A 56 -10.61 9.04 -18.65
C ALA A 56 -9.55 9.83 -19.45
N GLU A 57 -9.54 11.16 -19.32
CA GLU A 57 -8.55 12.06 -19.91
C GLU A 57 -7.12 11.83 -19.39
N MET A 58 -6.96 11.16 -18.26
CA MET A 58 -5.66 10.80 -17.67
C MET A 58 -5.37 9.29 -17.73
N ALA A 59 -6.03 8.57 -18.65
CA ALA A 59 -5.89 7.13 -18.80
C ALA A 59 -4.45 6.66 -19.02
N ASP A 60 -3.67 7.41 -19.79
CA ASP A 60 -2.28 7.07 -20.15
C ASP A 60 -1.39 6.93 -18.91
N MET A 61 -1.64 7.73 -17.87
CA MET A 61 -0.93 7.60 -16.60
C MET A 61 -1.21 6.22 -15.97
N ILE A 62 -2.47 5.79 -15.94
CA ILE A 62 -2.85 4.50 -15.37
C ILE A 62 -2.27 3.33 -16.17
N TYR A 63 -2.30 3.39 -17.51
CA TYR A 63 -1.67 2.38 -18.36
C TYR A 63 -0.15 2.34 -18.17
N SER A 64 0.51 3.50 -18.07
CA SER A 64 1.95 3.59 -17.78
C SER A 64 2.30 2.97 -16.42
N SER A 65 1.53 3.28 -15.37
CA SER A 65 1.68 2.66 -14.04
C SER A 65 1.49 1.14 -14.09
N ASN A 66 0.50 0.66 -14.86
CA ASN A 66 0.26 -0.76 -15.06
C ASN A 66 1.47 -1.47 -15.67
N GLU A 67 2.02 -0.97 -16.76
CA GLU A 67 3.21 -1.56 -17.39
C GLU A 67 4.43 -1.56 -16.46
N LYS A 68 4.61 -0.47 -15.69
CA LYS A 68 5.71 -0.37 -14.73
C LYS A 68 5.59 -1.43 -13.63
N LEU A 69 4.37 -1.69 -13.15
CA LEU A 69 4.09 -2.76 -12.19
C LEU A 69 4.27 -4.15 -12.78
N GLN A 70 3.80 -4.42 -14.01
CA GLN A 70 4.01 -5.70 -14.68
C GLN A 70 5.51 -6.04 -14.78
N LYS A 71 6.32 -5.07 -15.26
CA LYS A 71 7.79 -5.20 -15.33
C LYS A 71 8.43 -5.37 -13.95
N LEU A 72 7.86 -4.75 -12.91
CA LEU A 72 8.33 -4.93 -11.53
C LEU A 72 8.04 -6.37 -11.07
N PHE A 73 6.83 -6.87 -11.29
CA PHE A 73 6.37 -8.18 -10.82
C PHE A 73 6.93 -9.38 -11.57
N GLU A 74 7.46 -9.19 -12.78
CA GLU A 74 8.17 -10.26 -13.50
C GLU A 74 9.47 -10.69 -12.79
N ARG A 75 10.10 -9.76 -12.06
CA ARG A 75 11.40 -9.94 -11.37
C ARG A 75 11.26 -10.72 -10.06
N ASN A 76 12.38 -11.01 -9.39
CA ASN A 76 12.36 -11.55 -8.03
C ASN A 76 11.85 -10.47 -7.07
N ASN A 77 10.66 -10.69 -6.50
CA ASN A 77 9.88 -9.70 -5.76
C ASN A 77 9.95 -9.89 -4.24
N LYS A 78 10.92 -10.66 -3.74
CA LYS A 78 11.11 -10.79 -2.30
C LYS A 78 11.42 -9.42 -1.67
N GLY A 79 10.69 -9.09 -0.61
CA GLY A 79 10.81 -7.81 0.11
C GLY A 79 10.61 -6.59 -0.79
N LEU A 80 9.55 -6.56 -1.59
CA LEU A 80 9.13 -5.33 -2.25
C LEU A 80 8.69 -4.30 -1.20
N TYR A 81 9.18 -3.08 -1.34
CA TYR A 81 8.59 -1.96 -0.65
C TYR A 81 8.63 -0.74 -1.57
N PHE A 82 7.80 0.23 -1.19
CA PHE A 82 7.64 1.47 -1.91
C PHE A 82 7.86 2.66 -0.98
N LYS A 83 8.18 3.80 -1.59
CA LYS A 83 8.43 5.07 -0.93
C LYS A 83 7.56 6.11 -1.61
N ILE A 84 7.00 7.02 -0.82
CA ILE A 84 6.50 8.28 -1.36
C ILE A 84 7.73 9.17 -1.56
N ASN A 85 7.79 9.86 -2.69
CA ASN A 85 8.68 10.97 -2.97
C ASN A 85 7.86 12.18 -3.46
N LYS A 86 8.45 13.37 -3.37
CA LYS A 86 7.88 14.62 -3.87
C LYS A 86 8.74 15.09 -5.05
N LEU A 87 8.13 15.24 -6.22
CA LEU A 87 8.84 15.71 -7.43
C LEU A 87 8.84 17.24 -7.49
N GLU A 88 7.68 17.84 -7.27
CA GLU A 88 7.45 19.29 -7.33
C GLU A 88 6.54 19.71 -6.17
N GLU A 89 6.23 20.99 -6.06
CA GLU A 89 5.18 21.45 -5.15
C GLU A 89 3.85 20.74 -5.50
N ASP A 90 3.29 20.03 -4.52
CA ASP A 90 2.05 19.23 -4.63
C ASP A 90 2.00 18.08 -5.64
N VAL A 91 3.15 17.66 -6.21
CA VAL A 91 3.23 16.44 -7.02
C VAL A 91 3.97 15.34 -6.26
N PHE A 92 3.25 14.27 -5.93
CA PHE A 92 3.80 13.12 -5.22
C PHE A 92 3.88 11.89 -6.11
N VAL A 93 4.91 11.08 -5.91
CA VAL A 93 5.08 9.81 -6.61
C VAL A 93 5.29 8.67 -5.64
N ILE A 94 4.83 7.48 -6.03
CA ILE A 94 5.14 6.23 -5.35
C ILE A 94 6.24 5.54 -6.15
N SER A 95 7.41 5.39 -5.54
CA SER A 95 8.58 4.77 -6.16
C SER A 95 8.87 3.42 -5.52
N SER A 96 9.30 2.45 -6.33
CA SER A 96 9.83 1.16 -5.84
C SER A 96 11.12 1.35 -5.03
N LYS A 97 11.53 0.32 -4.29
CA LYS A 97 12.79 0.31 -3.52
C LYS A 97 14.04 0.69 -4.32
N ASN A 98 14.05 0.46 -5.63
CA ASN A 98 15.16 0.77 -6.54
C ASN A 98 15.04 2.16 -7.18
N GLY A 99 14.15 3.03 -6.70
CA GLY A 99 13.99 4.40 -7.19
C GLY A 99 13.17 4.54 -8.46
N LYS A 100 12.58 3.46 -9.00
CA LYS A 100 11.68 3.55 -10.16
C LYS A 100 10.29 4.04 -9.73
N ASP A 101 9.88 5.19 -10.24
CA ASP A 101 8.54 5.75 -10.04
C ASP A 101 7.47 4.89 -10.73
N ILE A 102 6.41 4.59 -9.99
CA ILE A 102 5.31 3.73 -10.42
C ILE A 102 4.04 4.54 -10.62
N PHE A 103 3.64 5.31 -9.61
CA PHE A 103 2.44 6.14 -9.63
C PHE A 103 2.82 7.60 -9.47
N ALA A 104 2.05 8.49 -10.08
CA ALA A 104 2.07 9.92 -9.82
C ALA A 104 0.69 10.37 -9.35
N VAL A 105 0.67 11.30 -8.41
CA VAL A 105 -0.54 11.95 -7.89
C VAL A 105 -0.31 13.45 -8.04
N THR A 106 -0.99 14.03 -9.02
CA THR A 106 -1.02 15.47 -9.30
C THR A 106 -2.21 16.14 -8.57
N PRO A 107 -2.24 17.48 -8.47
CA PRO A 107 -3.39 18.22 -7.97
C PRO A 107 -4.71 17.83 -8.64
N ASP A 108 -4.75 17.78 -9.97
CA ASP A 108 -5.97 17.46 -10.72
C ASP A 108 -6.53 16.07 -10.41
N ILE A 109 -5.63 15.08 -10.27
CA ILE A 109 -6.03 13.72 -9.85
C ILE A 109 -6.56 13.76 -8.43
N ALA A 110 -5.89 14.48 -7.53
CA ALA A 110 -6.34 14.58 -6.15
C ALA A 110 -7.72 15.25 -6.04
N GLU A 111 -7.96 16.32 -6.79
CA GLU A 111 -9.24 17.02 -6.87
C GLU A 111 -10.35 16.09 -7.37
N TYR A 112 -10.10 15.29 -8.41
CA TYR A 112 -11.05 14.27 -8.90
C TYR A 112 -11.49 13.29 -7.80
N HIS A 113 -10.61 13.00 -6.83
CA HIS A 113 -10.90 12.13 -5.69
C HIS A 113 -11.41 12.87 -4.44
N ASN A 114 -11.70 14.17 -4.53
CA ASN A 114 -12.04 15.03 -3.39
C ASN A 114 -10.98 14.95 -2.27
N SER A 115 -9.70 14.97 -2.65
CA SER A 115 -8.56 14.77 -1.76
C SER A 115 -7.46 15.80 -2.05
N THR A 116 -6.47 15.87 -1.16
CA THR A 116 -5.19 16.51 -1.48
C THR A 116 -4.21 15.49 -2.08
N PRO A 117 -3.19 15.94 -2.83
CA PRO A 117 -2.17 15.03 -3.39
C PRO A 117 -1.47 14.19 -2.31
N GLN A 118 -1.15 14.82 -1.18
CA GLN A 118 -0.50 14.16 -0.04
C GLN A 118 -1.37 13.05 0.57
N LEU A 119 -2.67 13.28 0.75
CA LEU A 119 -3.58 12.27 1.29
C LEU A 119 -3.80 11.13 0.29
N LEU A 120 -4.03 11.47 -0.98
CA LEU A 120 -4.34 10.49 -2.01
C LEU A 120 -3.15 9.56 -2.29
N VAL A 121 -1.92 10.09 -2.34
CA VAL A 121 -0.73 9.25 -2.52
C VAL A 121 -0.53 8.28 -1.35
N GLY A 122 -0.87 8.69 -0.12
CA GLY A 122 -0.89 7.82 1.05
C GLY A 122 -1.93 6.70 0.94
N ILE A 123 -3.13 7.02 0.46
CA ILE A 123 -4.20 6.03 0.21
C ILE A 123 -3.78 5.03 -0.86
N TRP A 124 -3.27 5.51 -2.00
CA TRP A 124 -2.84 4.63 -3.10
C TRP A 124 -1.69 3.72 -2.67
N LEU A 125 -0.71 4.24 -1.93
CA LEU A 125 0.36 3.40 -1.38
C LEU A 125 -0.18 2.33 -0.41
N SER A 126 -1.11 2.70 0.47
CA SER A 126 -1.78 1.74 1.35
C SER A 126 -2.51 0.66 0.55
N ASN A 127 -3.22 1.02 -0.52
CA ASN A 127 -3.92 0.05 -1.37
C ASN A 127 -2.95 -0.90 -2.09
N VAL A 128 -1.80 -0.41 -2.55
CA VAL A 128 -0.75 -1.25 -3.15
C VAL A 128 -0.25 -2.28 -2.13
N TYR A 129 0.03 -1.87 -0.89
CA TYR A 129 0.44 -2.83 0.14
C TYR A 129 -0.67 -3.82 0.50
N GLU A 130 -1.92 -3.37 0.60
CA GLU A 130 -3.08 -4.24 0.87
C GLU A 130 -3.27 -5.28 -0.25
N ALA A 131 -3.06 -4.90 -1.50
CA ALA A 131 -3.14 -5.78 -2.65
C ALA A 131 -2.01 -6.82 -2.71
N LEU A 132 -0.80 -6.42 -2.28
CA LEU A 132 0.38 -7.29 -2.31
C LEU A 132 0.47 -8.24 -1.11
N TYR A 133 0.12 -7.75 0.08
CA TYR A 133 0.39 -8.46 1.34
C TYR A 133 -0.88 -8.79 2.14
N GLY A 134 -2.02 -8.14 1.85
CA GLY A 134 -3.28 -8.34 2.56
C GLY A 134 -4.06 -9.61 2.19
N LEU A 135 -3.45 -10.54 1.46
CA LEU A 135 -4.03 -11.85 1.14
C LEU A 135 -3.51 -12.97 2.06
N HIS A 136 -2.50 -12.68 2.88
CA HIS A 136 -1.93 -13.64 3.81
C HIS A 136 -2.49 -13.41 5.20
N ASP A 137 -3.10 -14.45 5.78
CA ASP A 137 -3.38 -14.47 7.21
C ASP A 137 -2.03 -14.60 7.93
N THR A 138 -1.48 -13.47 8.36
CA THR A 138 -0.21 -13.46 9.07
C THR A 138 -0.47 -13.80 10.53
N ALA A 139 0.27 -14.77 11.06
CA ALA A 139 0.09 -15.29 12.42
C ALA A 139 0.30 -14.26 13.56
N ILE A 140 0.77 -13.05 13.25
CA ILE A 140 1.00 -11.97 14.23
C ILE A 140 -0.10 -10.92 14.06
N ASN A 141 -1.26 -11.23 14.63
CA ASN A 141 -2.33 -10.27 14.87
C ASN A 141 -2.27 -9.82 16.32
N LYS A 142 -2.09 -8.51 16.55
CA LYS A 142 -2.28 -7.93 17.89
C LYS A 142 -3.67 -7.33 17.93
N ASP A 143 -4.49 -7.82 18.86
CA ASP A 143 -5.85 -7.31 19.07
C ASP A 143 -5.86 -5.79 19.19
N TYR A 144 -4.92 -5.23 19.97
CA TYR A 144 -4.71 -3.78 20.06
C TYR A 144 -3.24 -3.42 20.31
N VAL A 145 -2.78 -2.32 19.69
CA VAL A 145 -1.49 -1.67 19.95
C VAL A 145 -1.71 -0.19 20.26
N THR A 146 -0.83 0.41 21.06
CA THR A 146 -0.79 1.86 21.24
C THR A 146 -0.13 2.49 20.02
N VAL A 147 -0.85 3.40 19.35
CA VAL A 147 -0.35 4.16 18.22
C VAL A 147 -0.27 5.63 18.59
N THR A 148 0.92 6.21 18.44
CA THR A 148 1.18 7.65 18.53
C THR A 148 1.58 8.18 17.16
N TRP A 149 1.86 9.47 17.06
CA TRP A 149 2.48 10.00 15.86
C TRP A 149 3.59 11.01 16.16
N TYR A 150 4.54 11.10 15.24
CA TYR A 150 5.65 12.05 15.26
C TYR A 150 5.69 12.84 13.95
N GLY A 151 6.21 14.06 14.02
CA GLY A 151 6.24 14.98 12.91
C GLY A 151 6.44 16.44 13.31
N GLY A 152 6.37 17.31 12.32
CA GLY A 152 6.67 18.74 12.44
C GLY A 152 8.13 19.11 12.11
N PRO A 153 8.46 20.41 12.19
CA PRO A 153 9.74 20.96 11.72
C PRO A 153 10.97 20.35 12.39
N LYS A 154 10.83 19.88 13.63
CA LYS A 154 11.91 19.24 14.39
C LYS A 154 12.43 17.95 13.72
N TRP A 155 11.56 17.21 13.05
CA TRP A 155 11.89 15.90 12.49
C TRP A 155 12.10 15.93 10.97
N GLU A 156 11.45 16.88 10.28
CA GLU A 156 11.51 17.03 8.83
C GLU A 156 12.98 17.06 8.34
N GLY A 157 13.31 16.21 7.36
CA GLY A 157 14.66 16.17 6.78
C GLY A 157 15.72 15.41 7.59
N ASN A 158 15.40 14.92 8.79
CA ASN A 158 16.34 14.14 9.59
C ASN A 158 16.44 12.68 9.10
N LYS A 159 17.57 12.03 9.39
CA LYS A 159 17.72 10.59 9.17
C LYS A 159 16.94 9.80 10.23
N THR A 160 16.17 8.83 9.77
CA THR A 160 15.58 7.75 10.58
C THR A 160 16.65 6.73 10.96
N ALA A 161 16.33 5.83 11.88
CA ALA A 161 17.21 4.73 12.29
C ALA A 161 17.54 3.74 11.13
N SER A 162 16.72 3.66 10.08
CA SER A 162 17.07 2.89 8.87
C SER A 162 17.98 3.67 7.89
N GLY A 163 18.36 4.91 8.22
CA GLY A 163 19.13 5.81 7.37
C GLY A 163 18.32 6.56 6.30
N GLU A 164 17.01 6.32 6.19
CA GLU A 164 16.14 7.05 5.27
C GLU A 164 15.84 8.46 5.80
N ILE A 165 15.70 9.45 4.92
CA ILE A 165 15.27 10.79 5.32
C ILE A 165 13.77 10.78 5.65
N PHE A 166 13.43 11.20 6.87
CA PHE A 166 12.07 11.39 7.33
C PHE A 166 11.44 12.62 6.67
N TYR A 167 10.19 12.46 6.25
CA TYR A 167 9.33 13.58 5.94
C TYR A 167 7.92 13.37 6.46
N ASN A 168 7.23 14.45 6.85
CA ASN A 168 5.86 14.40 7.37
C ASN A 168 4.86 13.75 6.41
N TRP A 169 5.12 13.87 5.10
CA TRP A 169 4.31 13.35 4.01
C TRP A 169 4.65 11.91 3.58
N LYS A 170 5.60 11.23 4.25
CA LYS A 170 5.87 9.81 3.99
C LYS A 170 4.92 8.93 4.81
N LEU A 171 4.58 7.76 4.27
CA LEU A 171 3.70 6.78 4.93
C LEU A 171 4.54 5.70 5.64
N THR A 172 5.14 6.06 6.76
CA THR A 172 6.07 5.21 7.52
C THR A 172 5.79 5.27 9.03
N ALA A 173 6.42 4.38 9.79
CA ALA A 173 6.33 4.36 11.25
C ALA A 173 7.62 3.90 11.93
N ALA A 174 7.75 4.25 13.20
CA ALA A 174 8.78 3.76 14.10
C ALA A 174 8.25 2.64 14.99
N SER A 175 9.08 1.63 15.24
CA SER A 175 8.79 0.57 16.22
C SER A 175 10.08 -0.12 16.67
N ASN A 176 10.17 -0.46 17.95
CA ASN A 176 11.28 -1.27 18.48
C ASN A 176 11.00 -2.78 18.46
N ASP A 177 9.74 -3.17 18.25
CA ASP A 177 9.30 -4.58 18.32
C ASP A 177 9.30 -5.27 16.95
N LEU A 178 9.50 -4.51 15.86
CA LEU A 178 9.40 -5.01 14.49
C LEU A 178 10.69 -4.73 13.70
N PRO A 179 11.17 -5.69 12.89
CA PRO A 179 12.26 -5.47 11.94
C PRO A 179 11.99 -4.28 11.00
N PHE A 180 13.06 -3.64 10.53
CA PHE A 180 12.90 -2.64 9.45
C PHE A 180 12.30 -3.28 8.21
N ASN A 181 11.52 -2.52 7.45
CA ASN A 181 10.75 -2.97 6.29
C ASN A 181 9.59 -3.92 6.59
N SER A 182 9.26 -4.16 7.86
CA SER A 182 7.97 -4.77 8.22
C SER A 182 6.82 -3.90 7.68
N ILE A 183 5.80 -4.53 7.13
CA ILE A 183 4.59 -3.88 6.60
C ILE A 183 3.44 -4.20 7.56
N VAL A 184 2.83 -3.16 8.14
CA VAL A 184 1.78 -3.32 9.15
C VAL A 184 0.53 -2.55 8.77
N LYS A 185 -0.61 -3.21 8.90
CA LYS A 185 -1.93 -2.60 8.78
C LYS A 185 -2.38 -2.12 10.15
N LEU A 186 -2.79 -0.87 10.22
CA LEU A 186 -3.36 -0.25 11.41
C LEU A 186 -4.83 0.09 11.12
N HIS A 187 -5.73 -0.43 11.96
CA HIS A 187 -7.16 -0.21 11.84
C HIS A 187 -7.68 0.56 13.07
N ASN A 188 -8.35 1.68 12.82
CA ASN A 188 -9.01 2.48 13.82
C ASN A 188 -10.50 2.13 13.92
N PRO A 189 -10.92 1.35 14.93
CA PRO A 189 -12.31 0.91 15.03
C PRO A 189 -13.27 2.08 15.32
N LYS A 190 -12.78 3.25 15.78
CA LYS A 190 -13.64 4.40 16.10
C LYS A 190 -14.17 5.14 14.87
N ASN A 191 -13.48 5.03 13.73
CA ASN A 191 -13.87 5.69 12.49
C ASN A 191 -13.79 4.76 11.27
N ASN A 192 -13.54 3.47 11.51
CA ASN A 192 -13.38 2.42 10.51
C ASN A 192 -12.27 2.67 9.48
N LYS A 193 -11.35 3.61 9.74
CA LYS A 193 -10.24 3.92 8.82
C LYS A 193 -9.10 2.93 9.05
N SER A 194 -8.47 2.51 7.95
CA SER A 194 -7.28 1.66 8.00
C SER A 194 -6.22 2.21 7.07
N ILE A 195 -4.95 2.09 7.47
CA ILE A 195 -3.79 2.38 6.62
C ILE A 195 -2.72 1.33 6.82
N ILE A 196 -1.86 1.18 5.83
CA ILE A 196 -0.69 0.31 5.90
C ILE A 196 0.56 1.16 5.86
N VAL A 197 1.45 0.95 6.82
CA VAL A 197 2.73 1.65 6.95
C VAL A 197 3.89 0.66 6.92
N ARG A 198 5.04 1.15 6.50
CA ARG A 198 6.31 0.44 6.60
C ARG A 198 7.10 0.92 7.82
N ILE A 199 7.67 -0.01 8.57
CA ILE A 199 8.59 0.31 9.67
C ILE A 199 9.95 0.72 9.08
N ASN A 200 10.38 1.95 9.32
CA ASN A 200 11.70 2.44 8.90
C ASN A 200 12.45 3.18 10.02
N ASP A 201 11.90 3.23 11.23
CA ASP A 201 12.49 4.00 12.31
C ASP A 201 12.36 3.29 13.66
N ARG A 202 13.03 3.85 14.68
CA ARG A 202 12.98 3.41 16.07
C ARG A 202 12.46 4.55 16.95
N CYS A 203 11.86 4.20 18.08
CA CYS A 203 11.28 5.16 19.01
C CYS A 203 11.78 4.92 20.44
N ALA A 204 11.61 5.89 21.32
CA ALA A 204 12.14 5.80 22.69
C ALA A 204 11.44 4.73 23.55
N LYS A 205 10.24 4.28 23.18
CA LYS A 205 9.42 3.32 23.93
C LYS A 205 9.17 2.06 23.09
N SER A 206 9.28 0.90 23.72
CA SER A 206 8.83 -0.38 23.14
C SER A 206 7.32 -0.58 23.34
N GLY A 207 6.71 -1.51 22.62
CA GLY A 207 5.27 -1.79 22.74
C GLY A 207 4.35 -0.77 22.04
N ILE A 208 4.90 0.17 21.27
CA ILE A 208 4.15 1.19 20.54
C ILE A 208 4.50 1.19 19.05
N ILE A 209 3.61 1.77 18.25
CA ILE A 209 3.88 2.18 16.86
C ILE A 209 3.76 3.70 16.79
N ASP A 210 4.83 4.39 16.42
CA ASP A 210 4.83 5.84 16.25
C ASP A 210 4.77 6.19 14.77
N VAL A 211 3.62 6.62 14.27
CA VAL A 211 3.41 6.81 12.82
C VAL A 211 3.78 8.22 12.37
N SER A 212 4.08 8.39 11.09
CA SER A 212 4.25 9.72 10.50
C SER A 212 2.98 10.57 10.58
N ARG A 213 3.11 11.90 10.42
CA ARG A 213 1.97 12.82 10.36
C ARG A 213 0.93 12.43 9.31
N LEU A 214 1.34 12.07 8.09
CA LEU A 214 0.42 11.61 7.04
C LEU A 214 -0.39 10.37 7.50
N ALA A 215 0.27 9.37 8.07
CA ALA A 215 -0.42 8.18 8.57
C ALA A 215 -1.40 8.53 9.71
N ALA A 216 -1.02 9.44 10.61
CA ALA A 216 -1.87 9.91 11.70
C ALA A 216 -3.13 10.62 11.19
N GLU A 217 -3.00 11.41 10.12
CA GLU A 217 -4.09 12.15 9.50
C GLU A 217 -5.09 11.20 8.84
N LEU A 218 -4.57 10.24 8.06
CA LEU A 218 -5.38 9.19 7.43
C LEU A 218 -6.07 8.29 8.47
N LEU A 219 -5.44 8.03 9.62
CA LEU A 219 -6.06 7.32 10.75
C LEU A 219 -7.05 8.17 11.55
N GLY A 220 -7.04 9.49 11.38
CA GLY A 220 -7.85 10.42 12.17
C GLY A 220 -7.43 10.51 13.64
N ILE A 221 -6.14 10.44 13.94
CA ILE A 221 -5.60 10.49 15.31
C ILE A 221 -4.76 11.75 15.60
N THR A 222 -4.52 12.62 14.63
CA THR A 222 -3.70 13.85 14.77
C THR A 222 -4.10 14.69 15.99
N ARG A 223 -5.38 15.04 16.13
CA ARG A 223 -5.90 15.84 17.26
C ARG A 223 -5.75 15.15 18.62
N ARG A 224 -5.89 13.81 18.68
CA ARG A 224 -5.81 13.05 19.93
C ARG A 224 -4.38 12.74 20.36
N GLY A 225 -3.43 12.74 19.41
CA GLY A 225 -2.03 12.38 19.66
C GLY A 225 -1.79 10.88 19.79
N VAL A 226 -2.73 10.14 20.39
CA VAL A 226 -2.62 8.72 20.70
C VAL A 226 -3.95 7.99 20.50
N ALA A 227 -3.89 6.72 20.09
CA ALA A 227 -5.03 5.82 19.98
C ALA A 227 -4.67 4.36 20.23
N LYS A 228 -5.65 3.54 20.63
CA LYS A 228 -5.57 2.08 20.61
C LYS A 228 -6.16 1.58 19.30
N LEU A 229 -5.32 1.02 18.43
CA LEU A 229 -5.68 0.55 17.09
C LEU A 229 -5.46 -0.97 17.00
N ARG A 230 -6.21 -1.66 16.13
CA ARG A 230 -5.89 -3.06 15.80
C ARG A 230 -4.69 -3.08 14.86
N MET A 231 -3.78 -4.02 15.03
CA MET A 231 -2.58 -4.15 14.19
C MET A 231 -2.44 -5.56 13.64
N GLU A 232 -2.19 -5.64 12.34
CA GLU A 232 -1.91 -6.87 11.60
C GLU A 232 -0.57 -6.71 10.88
N VAL A 233 0.33 -7.69 11.02
CA VAL A 233 1.67 -7.66 10.42
C VAL A 233 1.65 -8.38 9.07
N LEU A 234 1.30 -7.67 8.01
CA LEU A 234 1.13 -8.22 6.66
C LEU A 234 2.41 -8.81 6.04
N HIS A 235 3.58 -8.29 6.41
CA HIS A 235 4.87 -8.79 5.92
C HIS A 235 5.97 -8.52 6.93
N LEU A 236 6.78 -9.56 7.20
CA LEU A 236 8.09 -9.44 7.82
C LEU A 236 9.16 -9.63 6.74
N PRO A 237 10.23 -8.82 6.73
CA PRO A 237 11.36 -9.09 5.84
C PRO A 237 11.96 -10.47 6.14
N GLU A 238 12.50 -11.12 5.11
CA GLU A 238 13.29 -12.36 5.25
C GLU A 238 14.62 -12.11 5.97
#